data_AF-A0A326UCE8-F1
#
_entry.id   AF-A0A326UCE8-F1
#
_cell.length_a   1.000
_cell.length_b   1.000
_cell.length_c   1.000
_cell.angle_alpha   90.00
_cell.angle_beta   90.00
_cell.angle_gamma   90.00
#
_symmetry.space_group_name_H-M   'P 1'
#
loop_
_entity.id
_entity.type
_entity.pdbx_description
1 polymer ?
#
loop_
_entity_poly.entity_id
_entity_poly.type
_entity_poly.pdbx_seq_one_letter_code
_entity_poly.pdbx_strand_id
1 'polypeptide(L)'
;MSALETDGFLSQTGKTTLAIARLLLAYNQGDRIPRVMDLARELKVGNGTVQEALNCLTRTGAIRIEARGSRGTSITEIDYQQLWRYAGNDWIVGSMPLPYTLRYEGLATALHAQMEETGLPFNMTYQRGALTRGEMVRKGHYHYAVMSLLAAEHFIKQNPDVSIITQLPVHTYLMEHILVSAVPRDQIRRIGVEPVSLDELLLTEEELRIHPEWKTVAINRLQVLDVLQEGLCDALIWNRDGLPSVLPAGIEIFPLEGDSKKRDSATQAAIVALKDAPVRKVLMSIFSPEKITAIQQEVYQRQRLPLY
;
A
#
# COMPACT_ATOMS: atom_id res chain seq x y z
N MET A 1 4.33 23.00 -12.81
CA MET A 1 3.78 24.28 -12.31
C MET A 1 4.64 24.69 -11.13
N SER A 2 5.31 25.84 -11.22
CA SER A 2 6.18 26.35 -10.17
C SER A 2 5.40 26.50 -8.87
N ALA A 3 5.90 25.93 -7.78
CA ALA A 3 5.48 26.31 -6.45
C ALA A 3 5.58 27.84 -6.35
N LEU A 4 4.44 28.50 -6.25
CA LEU A 4 4.37 29.93 -5.93
C LEU A 4 5.23 30.14 -4.68
N GLU A 5 6.11 31.13 -4.72
CA GLU A 5 6.97 31.55 -3.62
C GLU A 5 6.11 32.06 -2.44
N THR A 6 5.49 31.15 -1.69
CA THR A 6 4.84 31.43 -0.41
C THR A 6 5.86 31.72 0.71
N ASP A 7 7.15 31.51 0.43
CA ASP A 7 8.25 31.79 1.36
C ASP A 7 8.36 33.28 1.76
N GLY A 8 7.78 34.21 1.00
CA GLY A 8 7.75 35.64 1.36
C GLY A 8 6.76 36.00 2.47
N PHE A 9 5.73 35.17 2.73
CA PHE A 9 4.60 35.52 3.60
C PHE A 9 4.64 34.90 5.00
N LEU A 10 5.40 33.82 5.19
CA LEU A 10 5.52 33.16 6.49
C LEU A 10 6.50 33.91 7.39
N SER A 11 6.09 34.15 8.64
CA SER A 11 6.99 34.64 9.68
C SER A 11 8.16 33.67 9.89
N GLN A 12 9.28 34.17 10.42
CA GLN A 12 10.44 33.31 10.71
C GLN A 12 10.06 32.12 11.59
N THR A 13 9.20 32.34 12.60
CA THR A 13 8.65 31.29 13.47
C THR A 13 7.80 30.28 12.68
N GLY A 14 7.00 30.73 11.70
CA GLY A 14 6.23 29.83 10.83
C GLY A 14 7.12 28.91 10.01
N LYS A 15 8.17 29.45 9.38
CA LYS A 15 9.17 28.66 8.63
C LYS A 15 9.90 27.66 9.52
N THR A 16 10.31 28.10 10.71
CA THR A 16 10.95 27.22 11.71
C THR A 16 10.01 26.12 12.18
N THR A 17 8.72 26.42 12.40
CA THR A 17 7.70 25.41 12.78
C THR A 17 7.56 24.35 11.70
N LEU A 18 7.46 24.75 10.43
CA LEU A 18 7.37 23.84 9.30
C LEU A 18 8.63 22.96 9.17
N ALA A 19 9.82 23.55 9.30
CA ALA A 19 11.08 22.80 9.23
C ALA A 19 11.20 21.76 10.36
N ILE A 20 10.83 22.15 11.59
CA ILE A 20 10.82 21.24 12.73
C ILE A 20 9.77 20.15 12.54
N ALA A 21 8.56 20.47 12.06
CA ALA A 21 7.54 19.46 11.80
C ALA A 21 8.00 18.41 10.79
N ARG A 22 8.67 18.82 9.70
CA ARG A 22 9.29 17.91 8.72
C ARG A 22 10.33 17.00 9.34
N LEU A 23 11.20 17.55 10.19
CA LEU A 23 12.19 16.77 10.92
C LEU A 23 11.51 15.71 11.81
N LEU A 24 10.48 16.12 12.56
CA LEU A 24 9.84 15.27 13.55
C LEU A 24 8.98 14.14 12.95
N LEU A 25 8.60 14.20 11.67
CA LEU A 25 7.97 13.07 10.96
C LEU A 25 8.84 11.79 10.98
N ALA A 26 10.16 11.94 11.07
CA ALA A 26 11.09 10.81 11.15
C ALA A 26 11.25 10.25 12.58
N TYR A 27 10.69 10.90 13.60
CA TYR A 27 10.87 10.53 15.02
C TYR A 27 9.75 9.63 15.53
N ASN A 28 10.01 8.87 16.58
CA ASN A 28 9.08 8.01 17.30
C ASN A 28 8.81 8.57 18.70
N GLN A 29 7.73 8.08 19.31
CA GLN A 29 7.54 8.23 20.74
C GLN A 29 8.74 7.64 21.50
N GLY A 30 9.26 8.38 22.47
CA GLY A 30 10.46 8.05 23.24
C GLY A 30 11.76 8.63 22.67
N ASP A 31 11.79 9.02 21.38
CA ASP A 31 13.00 9.55 20.77
C ASP A 31 13.40 10.89 21.40
N ARG A 32 14.71 11.10 21.50
CA ARG A 32 15.29 12.36 21.98
C ARG A 32 15.37 13.35 20.83
N ILE A 33 14.80 14.54 21.00
CA ILE A 33 14.92 15.60 20.01
C ILE A 33 16.27 16.33 20.12
N PRO A 34 16.78 16.92 19.01
CA PRO A 34 17.97 17.76 19.07
C PRO A 34 17.77 18.93 20.04
N ARG A 35 18.87 19.43 20.61
CA ARG A 35 18.78 20.56 21.55
C ARG A 35 18.34 21.80 20.79
N VAL A 36 17.65 22.71 21.48
CA VAL A 36 17.23 24.01 20.93
C VAL A 36 18.39 24.74 20.24
N MET A 37 19.57 24.75 20.85
CA MET A 37 20.77 25.39 20.28
C MET A 37 21.25 24.74 18.99
N ASP A 38 21.11 23.41 18.87
CA ASP A 38 21.54 22.67 17.68
C ASP A 38 20.56 22.92 16.53
N LEU A 39 19.25 22.87 16.80
CA LEU A 39 18.20 23.25 15.84
C LEU A 39 18.34 24.71 15.40
N ALA A 40 18.62 25.63 16.33
CA ALA A 40 18.79 27.05 16.02
C ALA A 40 19.99 27.28 15.09
N ARG A 41 21.10 26.57 15.33
CA ARG A 41 22.29 26.63 14.48
C ARG A 41 22.01 26.05 13.09
N GLU A 42 21.37 24.88 13.02
CA GLU A 42 21.06 24.18 11.77
C GLU A 42 20.10 25.01 10.90
N LEU A 43 19.03 25.53 11.51
CA LEU A 43 18.01 26.33 10.83
C LEU A 43 18.40 27.82 10.67
N LYS A 44 19.57 28.22 11.20
CA LYS A 44 20.09 29.60 11.17
C LYS A 44 19.09 30.63 11.75
N VAL A 45 18.51 30.31 12.89
CA VAL A 45 17.53 31.17 13.61
C VAL A 45 17.94 31.38 15.07
N GLY A 46 17.25 32.28 15.78
CA GLY A 46 17.45 32.45 17.22
C GLY A 46 16.86 31.29 18.04
N ASN A 47 17.44 31.02 19.21
CA ASN A 47 16.93 30.00 20.14
C ASN A 47 15.47 30.24 20.52
N GLY A 48 15.05 31.50 20.68
CA GLY A 48 13.67 31.87 20.98
C GLY A 48 12.69 31.44 19.88
N THR A 49 13.08 31.57 18.61
CA THR A 49 12.27 31.14 17.46
C THR A 49 12.06 29.62 17.45
N VAL A 50 13.10 28.84 17.76
CA VAL A 50 12.98 27.38 17.89
C VAL A 50 12.08 26.98 19.04
N GLN A 51 12.22 27.64 20.21
CA GLN A 51 11.35 27.38 21.36
C GLN A 51 9.89 27.70 21.04
N GLU A 52 9.64 28.82 20.37
CA GLU A 52 8.29 29.22 19.97
C GLU A 52 7.68 28.26 18.96
N ALA A 53 8.47 27.76 18.00
CA ALA A 53 8.05 26.73 17.06
C ALA A 53 7.71 25.40 17.77
N LEU A 54 8.55 24.92 18.68
CA LEU A 54 8.28 23.72 19.49
C LEU A 54 7.05 23.89 20.39
N ASN A 55 6.89 25.07 20.99
CA ASN A 55 5.72 25.41 21.78
C ASN A 55 4.45 25.43 20.93
N CYS A 56 4.53 25.89 19.68
CA CYS A 56 3.41 25.86 18.74
C CYS A 56 2.96 24.42 18.45
N LEU A 57 3.90 23.54 18.10
CA LEU A 57 3.62 22.12 17.87
C LEU A 57 3.10 21.42 19.13
N THR A 58 3.60 21.79 20.31
CA THR A 58 3.12 21.23 21.58
C THR A 58 1.71 21.70 21.93
N ARG A 59 1.44 23.00 21.79
CA ARG A 59 0.13 23.61 22.09
C ARG A 59 -0.98 23.08 21.20
N THR A 60 -0.65 22.71 19.96
CA THR A 60 -1.61 22.25 18.97
C THR A 60 -1.89 20.76 19.07
N GLY A 61 -1.06 20.02 19.83
CA GLY A 61 -1.18 18.58 20.04
C GLY A 61 -0.34 17.74 19.07
N ALA A 62 0.41 18.36 18.16
CA ALA A 62 1.22 17.65 17.16
C ALA A 62 2.30 16.79 17.82
N ILE A 63 2.83 17.27 18.95
CA ILE A 63 3.77 16.53 19.79
C ILE A 63 3.51 16.81 21.26
N ARG A 64 3.93 15.91 22.13
CA ARG A 64 4.20 16.20 23.54
C ARG A 64 5.67 15.93 23.81
N ILE A 65 6.31 16.85 24.53
CA ILE A 65 7.73 16.74 24.87
C ILE A 65 7.94 16.85 26.38
N GLU A 66 8.92 16.13 26.89
CA GLU A 66 9.30 16.15 28.30
C GLU A 66 10.79 16.43 28.44
N ALA A 67 11.14 17.46 29.22
CA ALA A 67 12.52 17.79 29.54
C ALA A 67 12.99 16.94 30.73
N ARG A 68 14.08 16.20 30.54
CA ARG A 68 14.67 15.31 31.56
C ARG A 68 16.06 15.77 32.00
N GLY A 69 16.23 17.08 32.20
CA GLY A 69 17.49 17.69 32.65
C GLY A 69 18.68 17.31 31.76
N SER A 70 19.71 16.68 32.35
CA SER A 70 20.93 16.24 31.64
C SER A 70 20.67 15.24 30.51
N ARG A 71 19.53 14.52 30.57
CA ARG A 71 19.12 13.55 29.55
C ARG A 71 18.50 14.20 28.32
N GLY A 72 18.30 15.52 28.32
CA GLY A 72 17.71 16.28 27.23
C GLY A 72 16.18 16.19 27.18
N THR A 73 15.63 16.56 26.03
CA THR A 73 14.18 16.56 25.79
C THR A 73 13.80 15.39 24.90
N SER A 74 12.74 14.67 25.28
CA SER A 74 12.22 13.52 24.54
C SER A 74 10.76 13.71 24.16
N ILE A 75 10.34 13.09 23.06
CA ILE A 75 8.94 13.05 22.62
C ILE A 75 8.20 12.01 23.46
N THR A 76 7.11 12.40 24.10
CA THR A 76 6.24 11.50 24.86
C THR A 76 4.97 11.13 24.13
N GLU A 77 4.51 11.94 23.17
CA GLU A 77 3.38 11.66 22.28
C GLU A 77 3.63 12.32 20.92
N ILE A 78 3.11 11.74 19.85
CA ILE A 78 3.25 12.26 18.48
C ILE A 78 1.96 12.05 17.71
N ASP A 79 1.44 13.12 17.11
CA ASP A 79 0.35 13.08 16.14
C ASP A 79 0.94 13.30 14.74
N TYR A 80 1.15 12.20 14.02
CA TYR A 80 1.73 12.22 12.68
C TYR A 80 0.85 12.95 11.66
N GLN A 81 -0.48 12.90 11.82
CA GLN A 81 -1.40 13.54 10.89
C GLN A 81 -1.33 15.06 11.06
N GLN A 82 -1.25 15.54 12.29
CA GLN A 82 -1.08 16.96 12.57
C GLN A 82 0.31 17.46 12.17
N LEU A 83 1.37 16.67 12.42
CA LEU A 83 2.72 16.99 11.92
C LEU A 83 2.78 17.06 10.40
N TRP A 84 2.07 16.19 9.68
CA TRP A 84 1.98 16.22 8.22
C TRP A 84 1.42 17.55 7.71
N ARG A 85 0.37 18.07 8.37
CA ARG A 85 -0.20 19.40 8.06
C ARG A 85 0.81 20.52 8.32
N TYR A 86 1.46 20.52 9.49
CA TYR A 86 2.45 21.54 9.83
C TYR A 86 3.71 21.49 8.96
N ALA A 87 4.06 20.32 8.42
CA ALA A 87 5.14 20.15 7.46
C ALA A 87 4.83 20.79 6.08
N GLY A 88 3.62 21.32 5.88
CA GLY A 88 3.18 21.94 4.64
C GLY A 88 3.00 20.95 3.50
N ASN A 89 2.66 19.70 3.82
CA ASN A 89 2.36 18.69 2.81
C ASN A 89 0.86 18.70 2.50
N ASP A 90 0.52 18.76 1.22
CA ASP A 90 -0.88 18.92 0.81
C ASP A 90 -1.63 17.59 0.69
N TRP A 91 -1.19 16.71 -0.22
CA TRP A 91 -1.95 15.51 -0.59
C TRP A 91 -1.20 14.23 -0.23
N ILE A 92 -1.93 13.25 0.29
CA ILE A 92 -1.47 11.85 0.29
C ILE A 92 -2.01 11.17 -0.97
N VAL A 93 -1.12 10.54 -1.73
CA VAL A 93 -1.45 9.93 -3.03
C VAL A 93 -1.13 8.44 -2.97
N GLY A 94 -2.17 7.62 -3.09
CA GLY A 94 -2.08 6.17 -3.10
C GLY A 94 -2.33 5.56 -4.47
N SER A 95 -2.04 4.27 -4.59
CA SER A 95 -2.37 3.49 -5.78
C SER A 95 -2.84 2.09 -5.42
N MET A 96 -3.91 1.61 -6.05
CA MET A 96 -4.40 0.24 -5.89
C MET A 96 -4.90 -0.36 -7.21
N PRO A 97 -5.17 -1.68 -7.28
CA PRO A 97 -5.83 -2.27 -8.45
C PRO A 97 -7.20 -1.63 -8.71
N LEU A 98 -7.67 -1.71 -9.96
CA LEU A 98 -9.06 -1.36 -10.28
C LEU A 98 -10.02 -2.20 -9.41
N PRO A 99 -11.04 -1.58 -8.78
CA PRO A 99 -11.96 -2.27 -7.89
C PRO A 99 -13.07 -2.99 -8.68
N TYR A 100 -12.70 -4.04 -9.43
CA TYR A 100 -13.61 -4.80 -10.29
C TYR A 100 -14.26 -6.01 -9.60
N THR A 101 -13.90 -6.28 -8.34
CA THR A 101 -14.51 -7.33 -7.51
C THR A 101 -15.01 -6.72 -6.22
N LEU A 102 -16.03 -7.33 -5.60
CA LEU A 102 -16.53 -6.90 -4.29
C LEU A 102 -15.41 -6.84 -3.22
N ARG A 103 -14.36 -7.67 -3.37
CA ARG A 103 -13.19 -7.65 -2.48
C ARG A 103 -12.34 -6.41 -2.62
N TYR A 104 -12.03 -6.04 -3.86
CA TYR A 104 -11.33 -4.80 -4.12
C TYR A 104 -12.18 -3.57 -3.82
N GLU A 105 -13.49 -3.61 -4.05
CA GLU A 105 -14.42 -2.56 -3.65
C GLU A 105 -14.43 -2.38 -2.13
N GLY A 106 -14.51 -3.47 -1.36
CA GLY A 106 -14.44 -3.44 0.09
C GLY A 106 -13.10 -2.93 0.60
N LEU A 107 -11.99 -3.33 -0.02
CA LEU A 107 -10.65 -2.84 0.30
C LEU A 107 -10.52 -1.34 0.03
N ALA A 108 -10.95 -0.89 -1.15
CA ALA A 108 -10.93 0.52 -1.54
C ALA A 108 -11.75 1.37 -0.56
N THR A 109 -12.96 0.91 -0.22
CA THR A 109 -13.86 1.57 0.73
C THR A 109 -13.22 1.70 2.11
N ALA A 110 -12.57 0.65 2.58
CA ALA A 110 -11.91 0.64 3.87
C ALA A 110 -10.71 1.59 3.93
N LEU A 111 -9.90 1.65 2.87
CA LEU A 111 -8.78 2.59 2.77
C LEU A 111 -9.25 4.04 2.69
N HIS A 112 -10.28 4.33 1.88
CA HIS A 112 -10.90 5.66 1.81
C HIS A 112 -11.44 6.11 3.16
N ALA A 113 -12.23 5.28 3.83
CA ALA A 113 -12.83 5.62 5.12
C ALA A 113 -11.77 5.98 6.18
N GLN A 114 -10.63 5.28 6.19
CA GLN A 114 -9.54 5.62 7.10
C GLN A 114 -8.83 6.92 6.75
N MET A 115 -8.66 7.21 5.46
CA MET A 115 -8.10 8.49 5.02
C MET A 115 -9.07 9.64 5.34
N GLU A 116 -10.38 9.47 5.12
CA GLU A 116 -11.41 10.45 5.46
C GLU A 116 -11.45 10.77 6.95
N GLU A 117 -11.27 9.77 7.83
CA GLU A 117 -11.21 9.96 9.30
C GLU A 117 -10.13 10.97 9.72
N THR A 118 -9.06 11.11 8.94
CA THR A 118 -7.96 12.07 9.20
C THR A 118 -8.26 13.51 8.80
N GLY A 119 -9.22 13.70 7.89
CA GLY A 119 -9.49 14.95 7.19
C GLY A 119 -8.30 15.50 6.37
N LEU A 120 -7.25 14.71 6.12
CA LEU A 120 -6.13 15.09 5.25
C LEU A 120 -6.57 15.01 3.78
N PRO A 121 -6.17 15.94 2.91
CA PRO A 121 -6.39 15.79 1.48
C PRO A 121 -5.70 14.53 0.96
N PHE A 122 -6.44 13.72 0.20
CA PHE A 122 -5.89 12.50 -0.36
C PHE A 122 -6.51 12.14 -1.70
N ASN A 123 -5.74 11.41 -2.50
CA ASN A 123 -6.19 10.88 -3.78
C ASN A 123 -5.75 9.42 -3.91
N MET A 124 -6.64 8.57 -4.42
CA MET A 124 -6.32 7.18 -4.72
C MET A 124 -6.41 6.95 -6.22
N THR A 125 -5.31 6.48 -6.81
CA THR A 125 -5.23 6.15 -8.23
C THR A 125 -5.46 4.67 -8.44
N TYR A 126 -6.11 4.31 -9.54
CA TYR A 126 -6.42 2.92 -9.87
C TYR A 126 -5.64 2.50 -11.11
N GLN A 127 -4.80 1.48 -11.00
CA GLN A 127 -4.03 0.97 -12.13
C GLN A 127 -3.66 -0.51 -12.00
N ARG A 128 -3.50 -1.16 -13.15
CA ARG A 128 -3.04 -2.56 -13.25
C ARG A 128 -1.53 -2.65 -13.03
N GLY A 129 -1.06 -3.86 -12.72
CA GLY A 129 0.37 -4.17 -12.56
C GLY A 129 0.93 -3.77 -11.19
N ALA A 130 1.15 -4.77 -10.32
CA ALA A 130 1.72 -4.53 -8.99
C ALA A 130 3.13 -3.91 -9.05
N LEU A 131 3.97 -4.38 -9.97
CA LEU A 131 5.32 -3.85 -10.18
C LEU A 131 5.31 -2.38 -10.59
N THR A 132 4.40 -1.98 -11.48
CA THR A 132 4.27 -0.58 -11.91
C THR A 132 3.87 0.32 -10.75
N ARG A 133 2.90 -0.11 -9.92
CA ARG A 133 2.51 0.64 -8.72
C ARG A 133 3.67 0.78 -7.74
N GLY A 134 4.42 -0.30 -7.49
CA GLY A 134 5.62 -0.29 -6.65
C GLY A 134 6.70 0.66 -7.17
N GLU A 135 6.96 0.66 -8.47
CA GLU A 135 7.93 1.56 -9.09
C GLU A 135 7.54 3.04 -8.97
N MET A 136 6.25 3.37 -9.03
CA MET A 136 5.77 4.74 -8.84
C MET A 136 5.93 5.21 -7.39
N VAL A 137 5.82 4.30 -6.41
CA VAL A 137 6.21 4.58 -5.02
C VAL A 137 7.71 4.85 -4.93
N ARG A 138 8.54 3.99 -5.53
CA ARG A 138 10.00 4.13 -5.52
C ARG A 138 10.48 5.44 -6.15
N LYS A 139 9.80 5.90 -7.20
CA LYS A 139 10.06 7.19 -7.88
C LYS A 139 9.48 8.40 -7.15
N GLY A 140 8.77 8.22 -6.05
CA GLY A 140 8.14 9.30 -5.29
C GLY A 140 6.91 9.93 -5.94
N HIS A 141 6.32 9.27 -6.95
CA HIS A 141 5.06 9.72 -7.56
C HIS A 141 3.85 9.35 -6.72
N TYR A 142 3.91 8.21 -6.02
CA TYR A 142 2.92 7.80 -5.03
C TYR A 142 3.57 7.69 -3.65
N HIS A 143 2.80 7.98 -2.62
CA HIS A 143 3.20 7.82 -1.23
C HIS A 143 3.09 6.37 -0.79
N TYR A 144 2.13 5.62 -1.35
CA TYR A 144 1.98 4.18 -1.11
C TYR A 144 1.34 3.45 -2.29
N ALA A 145 1.49 2.13 -2.30
CA ALA A 145 0.81 1.24 -3.22
C ALA A 145 0.22 0.02 -2.49
N VAL A 146 -0.96 -0.41 -2.93
CA VAL A 146 -1.64 -1.62 -2.48
C VAL A 146 -1.38 -2.73 -3.50
N MET A 147 -1.01 -3.91 -3.02
CA MET A 147 -0.80 -5.12 -3.82
C MET A 147 -1.02 -6.36 -2.96
N SER A 148 -0.91 -7.57 -3.51
CA SER A 148 -0.88 -8.77 -2.67
C SER A 148 0.40 -8.80 -1.83
N LEU A 149 0.40 -9.54 -0.73
CA LEU A 149 1.62 -9.75 0.07
C LEU A 149 2.67 -10.50 -0.74
N LEU A 150 2.28 -11.48 -1.56
CA LEU A 150 3.21 -12.21 -2.45
C LEU A 150 3.95 -11.25 -3.40
N ALA A 151 3.22 -10.36 -4.06
CA ALA A 151 3.80 -9.34 -4.94
C ALA A 151 4.68 -8.35 -4.16
N ALA A 152 4.25 -7.91 -2.98
CA ALA A 152 5.02 -7.00 -2.14
C ALA A 152 6.35 -7.62 -1.70
N GLU A 153 6.34 -8.86 -1.20
CA GLU A 153 7.54 -9.60 -0.79
C GLU A 153 8.50 -9.82 -1.95
N HIS A 154 7.98 -10.11 -3.15
CA HIS A 154 8.81 -10.19 -4.35
C HIS A 154 9.45 -8.83 -4.68
N PHE A 155 8.66 -7.76 -4.67
CA PHE A 155 9.09 -6.42 -5.04
C PHE A 155 10.18 -5.86 -4.10
N ILE A 156 10.01 -6.00 -2.78
CA ILE A 156 10.98 -5.46 -1.80
C ILE A 156 12.31 -6.22 -1.77
N LYS A 157 12.33 -7.50 -2.18
CA LYS A 157 13.58 -8.25 -2.34
C LYS A 157 14.49 -7.62 -3.40
N GLN A 158 13.90 -7.04 -4.44
CA GLN A 158 14.60 -6.35 -5.52
C GLN A 158 14.80 -4.84 -5.22
N ASN A 159 13.95 -4.27 -4.35
CA ASN A 159 13.91 -2.84 -4.03
C ASN A 159 13.96 -2.63 -2.50
N PRO A 160 15.14 -2.73 -1.88
CA PRO A 160 15.29 -2.72 -0.42
C PRO A 160 15.00 -1.38 0.24
N ASP A 161 14.84 -0.30 -0.53
CA ASP A 161 14.41 1.03 -0.11
C ASP A 161 12.89 1.12 0.13
N VAL A 162 12.12 0.12 -0.33
CA VAL A 162 10.68 0.00 -0.09
C VAL A 162 10.42 -0.96 1.07
N SER A 163 9.34 -0.72 1.81
CA SER A 163 8.90 -1.58 2.92
C SER A 163 7.40 -1.82 2.87
N ILE A 164 6.98 -2.98 3.36
CA ILE A 164 5.58 -3.22 3.74
C ILE A 164 5.32 -2.44 5.04
N ILE A 165 4.30 -1.58 5.03
CA ILE A 165 3.89 -0.77 6.18
C ILE A 165 2.64 -1.33 6.87
N THR A 166 1.82 -2.05 6.12
CA THR A 166 0.60 -2.70 6.60
C THR A 166 0.44 -4.03 5.87
N GLN A 167 0.24 -5.11 6.61
CA GLN A 167 -0.15 -6.42 6.10
C GLN A 167 -1.53 -6.75 6.64
N LEU A 168 -2.43 -7.19 5.76
CA LEU A 168 -3.79 -7.60 6.12
C LEU A 168 -3.92 -9.13 6.18
N PRO A 169 -4.93 -9.66 6.90
CA PRO A 169 -5.20 -11.09 6.95
C PRO A 169 -5.47 -11.74 5.58
N VAL A 170 -5.49 -13.08 5.54
CA VAL A 170 -5.86 -13.84 4.34
C VAL A 170 -7.24 -13.44 3.82
N HIS A 171 -7.43 -13.57 2.51
CA HIS A 171 -8.66 -13.24 1.78
C HIS A 171 -9.07 -11.75 1.74
N THR A 172 -8.15 -10.84 2.09
CA THR A 172 -8.38 -9.38 2.06
C THR A 172 -8.06 -8.74 0.71
N TYR A 173 -7.24 -9.38 -0.12
CA TYR A 173 -6.95 -8.92 -1.48
C TYR A 173 -7.85 -9.63 -2.51
N LEU A 174 -7.92 -10.96 -2.43
CA LEU A 174 -8.76 -11.83 -3.26
C LEU A 174 -9.06 -13.12 -2.50
N MET A 175 -10.06 -13.90 -2.93
CA MET A 175 -10.40 -15.16 -2.29
C MET A 175 -9.26 -16.17 -2.38
N GLU A 176 -8.90 -16.52 -3.61
CA GLU A 176 -7.93 -17.55 -3.94
C GLU A 176 -7.57 -17.43 -5.43
N HIS A 177 -6.40 -17.96 -5.77
CA HIS A 177 -6.05 -18.25 -7.14
C HIS A 177 -6.37 -19.71 -7.44
N ILE A 178 -6.92 -19.97 -8.63
CA ILE A 178 -7.34 -21.28 -9.08
C ILE A 178 -6.79 -21.56 -10.47
N LEU A 179 -6.74 -22.84 -10.84
CA LEU A 179 -6.49 -23.26 -12.22
C LEU A 179 -7.83 -23.37 -12.95
N VAL A 180 -8.00 -22.61 -14.02
CA VAL A 180 -9.17 -22.69 -14.92
C VAL A 180 -8.73 -23.42 -16.18
N SER A 181 -9.41 -24.50 -16.55
CA SER A 181 -8.98 -25.39 -17.62
C SER A 181 -10.10 -25.73 -18.59
N ALA A 182 -9.79 -25.84 -19.87
CA ALA A 182 -10.68 -26.37 -20.92
C ALA A 182 -10.52 -27.89 -21.14
N VAL A 183 -9.57 -28.52 -20.45
CA VAL A 183 -9.27 -29.95 -20.55
C VAL A 183 -9.08 -30.56 -19.15
N PRO A 184 -9.22 -31.89 -18.99
CA PRO A 184 -8.83 -32.56 -17.75
C PRO A 184 -7.38 -32.27 -17.35
N ARG A 185 -7.09 -32.19 -16.04
CA ARG A 185 -5.78 -31.79 -15.51
C ARG A 185 -4.60 -32.58 -16.10
N ASP A 186 -4.75 -33.88 -16.29
CA ASP A 186 -3.73 -34.78 -16.84
C ASP A 186 -3.41 -34.53 -18.33
N GLN A 187 -4.31 -33.83 -19.03
CA GLN A 187 -4.19 -33.49 -20.45
C GLN A 187 -3.64 -32.08 -20.69
N ILE A 188 -3.46 -31.28 -19.64
CA ILE A 188 -2.93 -29.92 -19.76
C ILE A 188 -1.48 -29.97 -20.28
N ARG A 189 -1.18 -29.18 -21.31
CA ARG A 189 0.18 -29.01 -21.86
C ARG A 189 0.56 -27.54 -22.04
N ARG A 190 -0.41 -26.65 -22.25
CA ARG A 190 -0.22 -25.22 -22.52
C ARG A 190 -0.90 -24.40 -21.44
N ILE A 191 -0.11 -23.70 -20.62
CA ILE A 191 -0.59 -22.79 -19.58
C ILE A 191 -0.52 -21.35 -20.06
N GLY A 192 -1.66 -20.68 -20.15
CA GLY A 192 -1.76 -19.25 -20.44
C GLY A 192 -1.19 -18.42 -19.29
N VAL A 193 -0.37 -17.42 -19.61
CA VAL A 193 0.21 -16.50 -18.63
C VAL A 193 0.11 -15.06 -19.11
N GLU A 194 -0.48 -14.18 -18.29
CA GLU A 194 -0.51 -12.74 -18.54
C GLU A 194 0.73 -12.07 -17.91
N PRO A 195 1.62 -11.43 -18.70
CA PRO A 195 2.89 -10.90 -18.17
C PRO A 195 2.78 -9.79 -17.12
N VAL A 196 1.62 -9.14 -17.00
CA VAL A 196 1.41 -8.02 -16.07
C VAL A 196 0.88 -8.45 -14.69
N SER A 197 0.44 -9.71 -14.55
CA SER A 197 -0.07 -10.27 -13.29
C SER A 197 1.03 -11.02 -12.56
N LEU A 198 1.70 -10.35 -11.62
CA LEU A 198 2.85 -10.92 -10.91
C LEU A 198 2.47 -12.15 -10.05
N ASP A 199 1.31 -12.15 -9.40
CA ASP A 199 0.87 -13.29 -8.60
C ASP A 199 0.66 -14.52 -9.47
N GLU A 200 -0.04 -14.38 -10.60
CA GLU A 200 -0.26 -15.48 -11.55
C GLU A 200 1.06 -16.02 -12.10
N LEU A 201 2.01 -15.14 -12.43
CA LEU A 201 3.36 -15.53 -12.86
C LEU A 201 4.06 -16.38 -11.79
N LEU A 202 4.14 -15.87 -10.56
CA LEU A 202 4.84 -16.54 -9.46
C LEU A 202 4.17 -17.85 -9.04
N LEU A 203 2.84 -17.92 -9.10
CA LEU A 203 2.10 -19.15 -8.82
C LEU A 203 2.22 -20.16 -9.96
N THR A 204 2.24 -19.70 -11.21
CA THR A 204 2.48 -20.58 -12.37
C THR A 204 3.85 -21.21 -12.28
N GLU A 205 4.88 -20.47 -11.87
CA GLU A 205 6.21 -21.02 -11.64
C GLU A 205 6.23 -22.14 -10.59
N GLU A 206 5.36 -22.09 -9.57
CA GLU A 206 5.23 -23.19 -8.60
C GLU A 206 4.53 -24.41 -9.20
N GLU A 207 3.45 -24.22 -9.97
CA GLU A 207 2.76 -25.34 -10.64
C GLU A 207 3.67 -26.04 -11.66
N LEU A 208 4.49 -25.28 -12.42
CA LEU A 208 5.43 -25.83 -13.41
C LEU A 208 6.51 -26.73 -12.78
N ARG A 209 6.82 -26.56 -11.49
CA ARG A 209 7.75 -27.46 -10.78
C ARG A 209 7.12 -28.80 -10.45
N ILE A 210 5.80 -28.83 -10.30
CA ILE A 210 5.02 -30.05 -10.04
C ILE A 210 4.65 -30.73 -11.36
N HIS A 211 4.37 -29.93 -12.38
CA HIS A 211 3.95 -30.34 -13.71
C HIS A 211 4.99 -29.95 -14.78
N PRO A 212 6.14 -30.66 -14.86
CA PRO A 212 7.23 -30.31 -15.77
C PRO A 212 6.86 -30.43 -17.26
N GLU A 213 5.77 -31.11 -17.59
CA GLU A 213 5.23 -31.26 -18.94
C GLU A 213 4.44 -30.04 -19.44
N TRP A 214 4.06 -29.13 -18.53
CA TRP A 214 3.37 -27.89 -18.87
C TRP A 214 4.34 -26.88 -19.49
N LYS A 215 3.87 -26.16 -20.50
CA LYS A 215 4.61 -25.09 -21.19
C LYS A 215 3.80 -23.82 -21.16
N THR A 216 4.45 -22.70 -20.85
CA THR A 216 3.79 -21.40 -20.82
C THR A 216 3.51 -20.89 -22.23
N VAL A 217 2.36 -20.25 -22.40
CA VAL A 217 1.94 -19.54 -23.61
C VAL A 217 1.56 -18.14 -23.17
N ALA A 218 2.19 -17.12 -23.77
CA ALA A 218 1.86 -15.74 -23.46
C ALA A 218 0.45 -15.41 -23.96
N ILE A 219 -0.38 -14.86 -23.08
CA ILE A 219 -1.73 -14.38 -23.42
C ILE A 219 -1.79 -12.86 -23.19
N ASN A 220 -2.43 -12.16 -24.12
CA ASN A 220 -2.59 -10.69 -24.10
C ASN A 220 -4.07 -10.28 -24.03
N ARG A 221 -4.94 -11.16 -23.53
CA ARG A 221 -6.39 -10.93 -23.43
C ARG A 221 -6.87 -11.20 -22.01
N LEU A 222 -7.72 -10.31 -21.50
CA LEU A 222 -8.29 -10.37 -20.15
C LEU A 222 -9.53 -11.26 -20.05
N GLN A 223 -10.12 -11.64 -21.18
CA GLN A 223 -11.27 -12.53 -21.22
C GLN A 223 -10.78 -13.97 -21.18
N VAL A 224 -10.42 -14.43 -19.98
CA VAL A 224 -9.91 -15.78 -19.69
C VAL A 224 -10.75 -16.89 -20.32
N LEU A 225 -12.07 -16.77 -20.25
CA LEU A 225 -12.97 -17.79 -20.79
C LEU A 225 -12.87 -17.87 -22.32
N ASP A 226 -12.77 -16.74 -23.01
CA ASP A 226 -12.62 -16.69 -24.46
C ASP A 226 -11.27 -17.29 -24.88
N VAL A 227 -10.20 -16.99 -24.13
CA VAL A 227 -8.85 -17.56 -24.36
C VAL A 227 -8.88 -19.10 -24.32
N LEU A 228 -9.62 -19.67 -23.36
CA LEU A 228 -9.77 -21.11 -23.20
C LEU A 228 -10.68 -21.71 -24.28
N GLN A 229 -11.81 -21.08 -24.59
CA GLN A 229 -12.77 -21.54 -25.60
C GLN A 229 -12.20 -21.48 -27.03
N GLU A 230 -11.36 -20.49 -27.33
CA GLU A 230 -10.63 -20.38 -28.60
C GLU A 230 -9.45 -21.36 -28.70
N GLY A 231 -9.13 -22.09 -27.63
CA GLY A 231 -8.05 -23.08 -27.60
C GLY A 231 -6.64 -22.49 -27.66
N LEU A 232 -6.48 -21.22 -27.28
CA LEU A 232 -5.18 -20.52 -27.25
C LEU A 232 -4.24 -21.14 -26.21
N CYS A 233 -4.78 -21.60 -25.09
CA CYS A 233 -4.11 -22.44 -24.10
C CYS A 233 -5.09 -23.46 -23.54
N ASP A 234 -4.57 -24.43 -22.79
CA ASP A 234 -5.38 -25.52 -22.22
C ASP A 234 -5.92 -25.12 -20.84
N ALA A 235 -5.12 -24.39 -20.07
CA ALA A 235 -5.49 -23.85 -18.77
C ALA A 235 -4.76 -22.54 -18.46
N LEU A 236 -5.16 -21.83 -17.41
CA LEU A 236 -4.45 -20.68 -16.85
C LEU A 236 -4.77 -20.52 -15.36
N ILE A 237 -3.90 -19.82 -14.63
CA ILE A 237 -4.15 -19.45 -13.23
C ILE A 237 -4.92 -18.13 -13.21
N TRP A 238 -5.97 -18.04 -12.41
CA TRP A 238 -6.80 -16.83 -12.31
C TRP A 238 -7.31 -16.56 -10.89
N ASN A 239 -7.71 -15.31 -10.66
CA ASN A 239 -8.46 -14.91 -9.47
C ASN A 239 -9.90 -15.44 -9.53
N ARG A 240 -10.30 -16.25 -8.55
CA ARG A 240 -11.66 -16.81 -8.43
C ARG A 240 -12.75 -15.74 -8.42
N ASP A 241 -12.50 -14.58 -7.82
CA ASP A 241 -13.47 -13.49 -7.71
C ASP A 241 -13.80 -12.83 -9.06
N GLY A 242 -12.94 -13.01 -10.07
CA GLY A 242 -13.15 -12.48 -11.41
C GLY A 242 -13.97 -13.40 -12.33
N LEU A 243 -14.37 -14.58 -11.86
CA LEU A 243 -15.14 -15.54 -12.67
C LEU A 243 -16.64 -15.44 -12.40
N PRO A 244 -17.48 -15.71 -13.43
CA PRO A 244 -18.92 -15.83 -13.23
C PRO A 244 -19.26 -17.05 -12.35
N SER A 245 -20.42 -17.01 -11.71
CA SER A 245 -20.92 -18.11 -10.89
C SER A 245 -21.24 -19.37 -11.69
N VAL A 246 -21.58 -19.22 -12.97
CA VAL A 246 -21.83 -20.31 -13.92
C VAL A 246 -20.75 -20.25 -14.99
N LEU A 247 -20.01 -21.34 -15.13
CA LEU A 247 -18.96 -21.47 -16.15
C LEU A 247 -19.55 -22.03 -17.44
N PRO A 248 -18.93 -21.71 -18.60
CA PRO A 248 -19.25 -22.39 -19.85
C PRO A 248 -19.03 -23.91 -19.76
N ALA A 249 -19.78 -24.67 -20.56
CA ALA A 249 -19.60 -26.11 -20.64
C ALA A 249 -18.17 -26.48 -21.09
N GLY A 250 -17.58 -27.49 -20.45
CA GLY A 250 -16.21 -27.93 -20.72
C GLY A 250 -15.12 -27.12 -20.01
N ILE A 251 -15.48 -26.09 -19.24
CA ILE A 251 -14.54 -25.39 -18.37
C ILE A 251 -14.59 -25.97 -16.95
N GLU A 252 -13.44 -26.39 -16.46
CA GLU A 252 -13.25 -26.95 -15.13
C GLU A 252 -12.37 -26.05 -14.26
N ILE A 253 -12.55 -26.16 -12.95
CA ILE A 253 -11.74 -25.45 -11.96
C ILE A 253 -11.05 -26.46 -11.07
N PHE A 254 -9.75 -26.29 -10.91
CA PHE A 254 -8.95 -27.08 -10.00
C PHE A 254 -8.24 -26.20 -8.96
N PRO A 255 -8.05 -26.71 -7.74
CA PRO A 255 -7.17 -26.05 -6.77
C PRO A 255 -5.72 -26.08 -7.28
N LEU A 256 -4.95 -25.07 -6.92
CA LEU A 256 -3.50 -25.06 -7.18
C LEU A 256 -2.77 -26.04 -6.23
N GLU A 257 -1.76 -26.73 -6.73
CA GLU A 257 -0.99 -27.76 -6.01
C GLU A 257 0.34 -27.24 -5.45
N GLY A 258 0.82 -26.08 -5.92
CA GLY A 258 2.10 -25.43 -5.60
C GLY A 258 2.36 -25.06 -4.12
N ASP A 259 3.24 -24.10 -3.88
CA ASP A 259 3.55 -23.66 -2.50
C ASP A 259 2.32 -22.99 -1.83
N SER A 260 1.75 -23.69 -0.83
CA SER A 260 0.62 -23.19 -0.02
C SER A 260 0.86 -21.82 0.61
N LYS A 261 2.07 -21.51 1.07
CA LYS A 261 2.38 -20.22 1.70
C LYS A 261 2.32 -19.10 0.67
N LYS A 262 2.83 -19.33 -0.54
CA LYS A 262 2.72 -18.36 -1.63
C LYS A 262 1.28 -18.14 -2.03
N ARG A 263 0.47 -19.20 -2.08
CA ARG A 263 -0.98 -19.07 -2.32
C ARG A 263 -1.65 -18.20 -1.27
N ASP A 264 -1.40 -18.44 0.00
CA ASP A 264 -1.97 -17.65 1.10
C ASP A 264 -1.52 -16.19 1.05
N SER A 265 -0.22 -15.93 0.82
CA SER A 265 0.31 -14.57 0.64
C SER A 265 -0.31 -13.85 -0.56
N ALA A 266 -0.67 -14.55 -1.63
CA ALA A 266 -1.33 -13.95 -2.79
C ALA A 266 -2.77 -13.49 -2.48
N THR A 267 -3.39 -13.99 -1.40
CA THR A 267 -4.73 -13.57 -0.94
C THR A 267 -4.72 -12.41 0.05
N GLN A 268 -3.56 -12.11 0.65
CA GLN A 268 -3.38 -11.06 1.64
C GLN A 268 -3.10 -9.73 0.96
N ALA A 269 -3.75 -8.64 1.37
CA ALA A 269 -3.38 -7.31 0.90
C ALA A 269 -2.18 -6.78 1.69
N ALA A 270 -1.27 -6.12 1.02
CA ALA A 270 -0.14 -5.41 1.58
C ALA A 270 -0.10 -3.97 1.06
N ILE A 271 0.25 -3.05 1.95
CA ILE A 271 0.51 -1.65 1.62
C ILE A 271 2.01 -1.42 1.71
N VAL A 272 2.61 -0.91 0.63
CA VAL A 272 4.04 -0.62 0.55
C VAL A 272 4.30 0.87 0.46
N ALA A 273 5.38 1.33 1.09
CA ALA A 273 5.87 2.70 1.03
C ALA A 273 7.41 2.74 1.12
N LEU A 274 8.02 3.83 0.67
CA LEU A 274 9.45 4.09 0.85
C LEU A 274 9.82 4.14 2.34
N LYS A 275 10.92 3.48 2.73
CA LYS A 275 11.37 3.36 4.14
C LYS A 275 11.65 4.71 4.78
N ASP A 276 12.32 5.59 4.05
CA ASP A 276 12.79 6.87 4.57
C ASP A 276 11.87 8.04 4.18
N ALA A 277 10.72 7.76 3.55
CA ALA A 277 9.79 8.80 3.18
C ALA A 277 9.10 9.36 4.44
N PRO A 278 9.01 10.69 4.61
CA PRO A 278 8.34 11.32 5.76
C PRO A 278 6.89 10.87 5.95
N VAL A 279 6.22 10.51 4.86
CA VAL A 279 4.82 10.04 4.85
C VAL A 279 4.66 8.66 5.50
N ARG A 280 5.72 7.86 5.60
CA ARG A 280 5.64 6.45 6.02
C ARG A 280 4.96 6.29 7.38
N LYS A 281 5.36 7.08 8.37
CA LYS A 281 4.77 7.02 9.72
C LYS A 281 3.36 7.56 9.78
N VAL A 282 3.06 8.55 8.94
CA VAL A 282 1.69 9.05 8.74
C VAL A 282 0.81 7.90 8.26
N LEU A 283 1.21 7.20 7.19
CA LEU A 283 0.45 6.07 6.66
C LEU A 283 0.30 4.93 7.67
N MET A 284 1.36 4.58 8.41
CA MET A 284 1.28 3.57 9.48
C MET A 284 0.32 3.97 10.61
N SER A 285 0.17 5.27 10.89
CA SER A 285 -0.79 5.77 11.88
C SER A 285 -2.24 5.77 11.36
N ILE A 286 -2.42 5.76 10.04
CA ILE A 286 -3.74 5.76 9.39
C ILE A 286 -4.21 4.31 9.18
N PHE A 287 -3.38 3.50 8.52
CA PHE A 287 -3.74 2.17 8.02
C PHE A 287 -3.66 1.07 9.08
N SER A 288 -4.69 1.00 9.92
CA SER A 288 -4.88 -0.08 10.90
C SER A 288 -5.47 -1.34 10.24
N PRO A 289 -4.79 -2.50 10.30
CA PRO A 289 -5.30 -3.76 9.76
C PRO A 289 -6.69 -4.14 10.28
N GLU A 290 -6.93 -3.92 11.57
CA GLU A 290 -8.18 -4.26 12.25
C GLU A 290 -9.33 -3.43 11.71
N LYS A 291 -9.15 -2.10 11.65
CA LYS A 291 -10.14 -1.18 11.10
C LYS A 291 -10.38 -1.44 9.60
N ILE A 292 -9.33 -1.74 8.81
CA ILE A 292 -9.48 -2.00 7.37
C ILE A 292 -10.33 -3.25 7.18
N THR A 293 -9.97 -4.32 7.89
CA THR A 293 -10.66 -5.61 7.79
C THR A 293 -12.11 -5.50 8.23
N ALA A 294 -12.41 -4.76 9.30
CA ALA A 294 -13.78 -4.55 9.78
C ALA A 294 -14.66 -3.89 8.70
N ILE A 295 -14.22 -2.78 8.12
CA ILE A 295 -14.99 -2.08 7.08
C ILE A 295 -15.16 -2.95 5.83
N GLN A 296 -14.11 -3.67 5.45
CA GLN A 296 -14.17 -4.59 4.31
C GLN A 296 -15.21 -5.70 4.54
N GLN A 297 -15.32 -6.25 5.75
CA GLN A 297 -16.36 -7.24 6.10
C GLN A 297 -17.77 -6.64 6.07
N GLU A 298 -17.96 -5.40 6.52
CA GLU A 298 -19.26 -4.71 6.41
C GLU A 298 -19.72 -4.60 4.95
N VAL A 299 -18.80 -4.33 4.02
CA VAL A 299 -19.10 -4.28 2.58
C VAL A 299 -19.50 -5.66 2.06
N TYR A 300 -18.77 -6.72 2.44
CA TYR A 300 -19.08 -8.09 2.02
C TYR A 300 -20.45 -8.56 2.52
N GLN A 301 -20.79 -8.17 3.75
CA GLN A 301 -22.07 -8.48 4.39
C GLN A 301 -23.20 -7.54 3.94
N ARG A 302 -22.93 -6.61 3.02
CA ARG A 302 -23.87 -5.60 2.51
C ARG A 302 -24.45 -4.68 3.60
N GLN A 303 -23.72 -4.52 4.71
CA GLN A 303 -24.03 -3.57 5.77
C GLN A 303 -23.53 -2.16 5.43
N ARG A 304 -22.54 -2.08 4.54
CA ARG A 304 -21.99 -0.84 3.98
C ARG A 304 -21.98 -0.93 2.46
N LEU A 305 -22.39 0.14 1.78
CA LEU A 305 -22.23 0.24 0.32
C LEU A 305 -20.78 0.60 -0.02
N PRO A 306 -20.20 0.05 -1.11
CA PRO A 306 -18.91 0.50 -1.58
C PRO A 306 -18.88 2.00 -1.87
N LEU A 307 -17.85 2.70 -1.38
CA LEU A 307 -17.63 4.13 -1.59
C LEU A 307 -16.12 4.38 -1.64
N TYR A 308 -15.62 4.81 -2.81
CA TYR A 308 -14.20 5.04 -3.07
C TYR A 308 -14.03 5.90 -4.34
#